data_AF-A0A511TCJ9-F1
#
_entry.id   AF-A0A511TCJ9-F1
#
_cell.length_a   1.000
_cell.length_b   1.000
_cell.length_c   1.000
_cell.angle_alpha   90.00
_cell.angle_beta   90.00
_cell.angle_gamma   90.00
#
_symmetry.space_group_name_H-M   'P 1'
#
loop_
_entity.id
_entity.type
_entity.pdbx_description
1 polymer ?
#
loop_
_entity_poly.entity_id
_entity_poly.type
_entity_poly.pdbx_seq_one_letter_code
_entity_poly.pdbx_strand_id
1 'polypeptide(L)'
;MIEAARITAFEKALRTAFTQFKAEEEVIRAKHAAAVQSGSLRVPLDDDALLERPTRRFLIDPMLRALDWNPDDPNQLQEEARSWAENGDRLYFDYLGVSRQRAPTLLVEAKGADSVSARPPREDNISAPRMSELLSEALVKLKTGDKPGVLAQWVAWLKDLRTYVASFSEADRSTLKRVVITAGRWLIIFRNPLTAFINDSCPDSTEIHCYVSPAEILERHREIYSLLDRRRLIDTLPLTMTLGEALQVLKPEAVTQAYRGMVVATRMTGGRRSEFPHRVVYPALVLLSGGRAFAVVDYNPNPAFEPREASQLRAFIAELTAKADHFQERVLNALNRIDLRMAPASDFPINIREPELGGAFAPELGSTVALAPTAPNRPQLVRQTGERNAQYEFLVITGQSWFYKEAPLTGPECAFHNFPIAKKRGVAGVQGRFEYVADSFTTSDDPQNCEHADLLGVRRSRCQMLQIESHLCCRACIFHGVCWDAAELGRLPCGK
;
A
#
# COMPACT_ATOMS: atom_id res chain seq x y z
N MET A 1 12.24 -17.33 -14.43
CA MET A 1 11.48 -17.33 -15.70
C MET A 1 10.50 -16.16 -15.83
N ILE A 2 9.85 -15.70 -14.76
CA ILE A 2 8.84 -14.62 -14.81
C ILE A 2 9.42 -13.24 -15.17
N GLU A 3 10.58 -12.86 -14.62
CA GLU A 3 11.17 -11.54 -14.86
C GLU A 3 11.65 -11.34 -16.30
N ALA A 4 12.34 -12.33 -16.88
CA ALA A 4 12.77 -12.28 -18.27
C ALA A 4 11.57 -12.10 -19.23
N ALA A 5 10.46 -12.81 -18.98
CA ALA A 5 9.24 -12.66 -19.77
C ALA A 5 8.63 -11.24 -19.65
N ARG A 6 8.68 -10.63 -18.45
CA ARG A 6 8.21 -9.26 -18.22
C ARG A 6 9.08 -8.22 -18.92
N ILE A 7 10.40 -8.39 -18.87
CA ILE A 7 11.35 -7.54 -19.60
C ILE A 7 11.09 -7.60 -21.10
N THR A 8 10.88 -8.80 -21.66
CA THR A 8 10.53 -8.97 -23.08
C THR A 8 9.17 -8.33 -23.42
N ALA A 9 8.18 -8.45 -22.53
CA ALA A 9 6.89 -7.80 -22.71
C ALA A 9 7.01 -6.27 -22.69
N PHE A 10 7.85 -5.72 -21.80
CA PHE A 10 8.16 -4.30 -21.75
C PHE A 10 8.82 -3.79 -23.03
N GLU A 11 9.82 -4.52 -23.55
CA GLU A 11 10.45 -4.19 -24.84
C GLU A 11 9.42 -4.13 -25.98
N LYS A 12 8.55 -5.16 -26.07
CA LYS A 12 7.50 -5.21 -27.09
C LYS A 12 6.54 -4.03 -26.97
N ALA A 13 6.11 -3.71 -25.75
CA ALA A 13 5.21 -2.59 -25.48
C ALA A 13 5.84 -1.25 -25.88
N LEU A 14 7.12 -1.01 -25.55
CA LEU A 14 7.86 0.17 -25.97
C LEU A 14 7.93 0.30 -27.50
N ARG A 15 8.26 -0.78 -28.21
CA ARG A 15 8.31 -0.78 -29.68
C ARG A 15 6.95 -0.42 -30.27
N THR A 16 5.87 -1.04 -29.76
CA THR A 16 4.50 -0.75 -30.20
C THR A 16 4.13 0.70 -29.94
N ALA A 17 4.46 1.25 -28.76
CA ALA A 17 4.19 2.64 -28.42
C ALA A 17 4.92 3.61 -29.37
N PHE A 18 6.22 3.38 -29.64
CA PHE A 18 6.97 4.21 -30.58
C PHE A 18 6.41 4.17 -32.00
N THR A 19 6.03 2.98 -32.49
CA THR A 19 5.38 2.85 -33.81
C THR A 19 4.04 3.57 -33.85
N GLN A 20 3.21 3.39 -32.83
CA GLN A 20 1.88 4.01 -32.77
C GLN A 20 1.99 5.53 -32.69
N PHE A 21 2.84 6.06 -31.81
CA PHE A 21 3.02 7.50 -31.68
C PHE A 21 3.50 8.14 -32.97
N LYS A 22 4.43 7.51 -33.70
CA LYS A 22 4.89 8.05 -34.98
C LYS A 22 3.72 8.21 -35.97
N ALA A 23 2.84 7.22 -36.05
CA ALA A 23 1.66 7.29 -36.90
C ALA A 23 0.66 8.37 -36.45
N GLU A 24 0.40 8.48 -35.14
CA GLU A 24 -0.49 9.50 -34.58
C GLU A 24 0.09 10.92 -34.73
N GLU A 25 1.40 11.08 -34.56
CA GLU A 25 2.11 12.35 -34.73
C GLU A 25 1.92 12.89 -36.15
N GLU A 26 2.12 12.05 -37.18
CA GLU A 26 1.90 12.42 -38.58
C GLU A 26 0.46 12.89 -38.82
N VAL A 27 -0.53 12.18 -38.25
CA VAL A 27 -1.95 12.54 -38.36
C VAL A 27 -2.26 13.86 -37.66
N ILE A 28 -1.73 14.07 -36.45
CA ILE A 28 -1.97 15.28 -35.65
C ILE A 28 -1.37 16.50 -36.34
N ARG A 29 -0.13 16.40 -36.83
CA ARG A 29 0.53 17.47 -37.56
C ARG A 29 -0.20 17.80 -38.87
N ALA A 30 -0.63 16.78 -39.62
CA ALA A 30 -1.41 16.99 -40.84
C ALA A 30 -2.74 17.72 -40.57
N LYS A 31 -3.45 17.33 -39.49
CA LYS A 31 -4.69 18.01 -39.06
C LYS A 31 -4.43 19.46 -38.63
N HIS A 32 -3.37 19.71 -37.87
CA HIS A 32 -3.01 21.05 -37.44
C HIS A 32 -2.65 21.94 -38.64
N ALA A 33 -1.83 21.44 -39.56
CA ALA A 33 -1.48 22.12 -40.80
C ALA A 33 -2.72 22.46 -41.64
N ALA A 34 -3.65 21.51 -41.81
CA ALA A 34 -4.90 21.73 -42.53
C ALA A 34 -5.80 22.79 -41.84
N ALA A 35 -5.85 22.79 -40.52
CA ALA A 35 -6.64 23.75 -39.73
C ALA A 35 -6.05 25.18 -39.75
N VAL A 36 -4.73 25.31 -39.84
CA VAL A 36 -4.05 26.60 -40.08
C VAL A 36 -4.35 27.08 -41.49
N GLN A 37 -4.24 26.20 -42.51
CA GLN A 37 -4.53 26.55 -43.90
C GLN A 37 -5.99 26.94 -44.15
N SER A 38 -6.95 26.32 -43.47
CA SER A 38 -8.38 26.64 -43.58
C SER A 38 -8.79 27.89 -42.78
N GLY A 39 -7.89 28.50 -42.01
CA GLY A 39 -8.17 29.66 -41.16
C GLY A 39 -8.98 29.34 -39.90
N SER A 40 -9.23 28.06 -39.61
CA SER A 40 -9.95 27.61 -38.41
C SER A 40 -9.14 27.81 -37.12
N LEU A 41 -7.82 27.91 -37.21
CA LEU A 41 -6.92 28.28 -36.11
C LEU A 41 -6.34 29.68 -36.36
N ARG A 42 -6.65 30.63 -35.48
CA ARG A 42 -6.17 32.03 -35.58
C ARG A 42 -4.70 32.21 -35.17
N VAL A 43 -4.18 31.30 -34.33
CA VAL A 43 -2.80 31.28 -33.85
C VAL A 43 -2.32 29.83 -33.89
N PRO A 44 -1.21 29.51 -34.57
CA PRO A 44 -0.60 28.19 -34.48
C PRO A 44 -0.27 27.90 -33.01
N LEU A 45 -0.64 26.72 -32.52
CA LEU A 45 -0.10 26.26 -31.23
C LEU A 45 1.43 26.18 -31.36
N ASP A 46 2.16 26.45 -30.27
CA ASP A 46 3.56 26.06 -30.25
C ASP A 46 3.67 24.53 -30.36
N ASP A 47 4.78 24.06 -30.93
CA ASP A 47 4.96 22.63 -31.22
C ASP A 47 5.00 21.77 -29.94
N ASP A 48 5.43 22.33 -28.80
CA ASP A 48 5.47 21.64 -27.51
C ASP A 48 4.04 21.39 -26.98
N ALA A 49 3.17 22.39 -27.01
CA ALA A 49 1.77 22.30 -26.59
C ALA A 49 0.94 21.43 -27.52
N LEU A 50 1.27 21.38 -28.82
CA LEU A 50 0.60 20.52 -29.79
C LEU A 50 0.78 19.04 -29.45
N LEU A 51 1.98 18.66 -29.02
CA LEU A 51 2.36 17.26 -28.86
C LEU A 51 2.43 16.77 -27.42
N GLU A 52 2.35 17.62 -26.40
CA GLU A 52 2.39 17.20 -24.99
C GLU A 52 1.35 16.11 -24.67
N ARG A 53 0.06 16.41 -24.88
CA ARG A 53 -1.03 15.45 -24.60
C ARG A 53 -0.95 14.17 -25.45
N PRO A 54 -0.68 14.24 -26.77
CA PRO A 54 -0.40 13.06 -27.58
C PRO A 54 0.79 12.23 -27.07
N THR A 55 1.88 12.88 -26.66
CA THR A 55 3.08 12.22 -26.13
C THR A 55 2.75 11.45 -24.85
N ARG A 56 2.00 12.07 -23.94
CA ARG A 56 1.46 11.42 -22.75
C ARG A 56 0.66 10.17 -23.10
N ARG A 57 -0.38 10.34 -23.92
CA ARG A 57 -1.34 9.26 -24.25
C ARG A 57 -0.74 8.08 -25.00
N PHE A 58 0.13 8.34 -25.98
CA PHE A 58 0.57 7.32 -26.94
C PHE A 58 2.02 6.84 -26.71
N LEU A 59 2.83 7.54 -25.90
CA LEU A 59 4.17 7.09 -25.51
C LEU A 59 4.30 6.82 -24.02
N ILE A 60 3.98 7.79 -23.18
CA ILE A 60 4.27 7.71 -21.74
C ILE A 60 3.30 6.75 -21.05
N ASP A 61 1.99 6.84 -21.27
CA ASP A 61 1.02 5.95 -20.64
C ASP A 61 1.28 4.47 -20.99
N PRO A 62 1.51 4.08 -22.26
CA PRO A 62 1.85 2.69 -22.58
C PRO A 62 3.15 2.22 -21.94
N MET A 63 4.18 3.08 -21.86
CA MET A 63 5.44 2.77 -21.18
C MET A 63 5.20 2.53 -19.68
N LEU A 64 4.46 3.42 -19.01
CA LEU A 64 4.14 3.31 -17.58
C LEU A 64 3.30 2.05 -17.30
N ARG A 65 2.25 1.78 -18.10
CA ARG A 65 1.45 0.54 -17.97
C ARG A 65 2.33 -0.70 -18.09
N ALA A 66 3.28 -0.71 -19.03
CA ALA A 66 4.19 -1.84 -19.22
C ALA A 66 5.21 -2.02 -18.06
N LEU A 67 5.47 -0.96 -17.29
CA LEU A 67 6.24 -0.96 -16.05
C LEU A 67 5.38 -1.21 -14.79
N ASP A 68 4.13 -1.64 -14.99
CA ASP A 68 3.14 -1.91 -13.94
C ASP A 68 2.67 -0.65 -13.18
N TRP A 69 2.83 0.54 -13.77
CA TRP A 69 2.24 1.80 -13.30
C TRP A 69 1.03 2.15 -14.16
N ASN A 70 -0.18 1.82 -13.70
CA ASN A 70 -1.38 2.03 -14.51
C ASN A 70 -2.01 3.43 -14.31
N PRO A 71 -2.01 4.33 -15.33
CA PRO A 71 -2.69 5.63 -15.23
C PRO A 71 -4.20 5.51 -15.02
N ASP A 72 -4.80 4.39 -15.41
CA ASP A 72 -6.23 4.14 -15.24
C ASP A 72 -6.59 3.67 -13.80
N ASP A 73 -5.60 3.50 -12.91
CA ASP A 73 -5.80 3.14 -11.49
C ASP A 73 -5.18 4.21 -10.56
N PRO A 74 -6.00 5.10 -9.97
CA PRO A 74 -5.52 6.18 -9.10
C PRO A 74 -4.87 5.69 -7.80
N ASN A 75 -5.00 4.39 -7.45
CA ASN A 75 -4.26 3.79 -6.33
C ASN A 75 -2.85 3.32 -6.73
N GLN A 76 -2.46 3.47 -7.99
CA GLN A 76 -1.12 3.16 -8.49
C GLN A 76 -0.45 4.40 -9.07
N LEU A 77 -1.16 5.16 -9.89
CA LEU A 77 -0.64 6.33 -10.58
C LEU A 77 -1.73 7.39 -10.67
N GLN A 78 -1.44 8.58 -10.16
CA GLN A 78 -2.35 9.73 -10.22
C GLN A 78 -1.86 10.70 -11.30
N GLU A 79 -2.70 10.98 -12.28
CA GLU A 79 -2.45 12.05 -13.25
C GLU A 79 -2.86 13.42 -12.70
N GLU A 80 -2.10 14.47 -13.04
CA GLU A 80 -2.36 15.85 -12.61
C GLU A 80 -2.52 15.97 -11.09
N ALA A 81 -1.70 15.23 -10.36
CA ALA A 81 -1.77 15.14 -8.91
C ALA A 81 -1.48 16.53 -8.31
N ARG A 82 -2.37 16.97 -7.42
CA ARG A 82 -2.31 18.32 -6.84
C ARG A 82 -1.38 18.35 -5.64
N SER A 83 -0.50 19.34 -5.60
CA SER A 83 0.34 19.67 -4.45
C SER A 83 0.33 21.19 -4.21
N TRP A 84 0.98 21.61 -3.14
CA TRP A 84 1.14 23.01 -2.77
C TRP A 84 2.62 23.30 -2.52
N ALA A 85 3.14 24.35 -3.15
CA ALA A 85 4.46 24.87 -2.84
C ALA A 85 4.48 25.54 -1.46
N GLU A 86 5.67 25.73 -0.87
CA GLU A 86 5.83 26.42 0.42
C GLU A 86 5.25 27.83 0.43
N ASN A 87 5.23 28.50 -0.73
CA ASN A 87 4.67 29.83 -0.91
C ASN A 87 3.13 29.84 -1.09
N GLY A 88 2.47 28.68 -1.07
CA GLY A 88 1.03 28.52 -1.24
C GLY A 88 0.54 28.40 -2.68
N ASP A 89 1.43 28.35 -3.67
CA ASP A 89 1.04 28.14 -5.07
C ASP A 89 0.62 26.69 -5.33
N ARG A 90 -0.38 26.51 -6.20
CA ARG A 90 -0.81 25.17 -6.63
C ARG A 90 0.18 24.58 -7.61
N LEU A 91 0.61 23.36 -7.33
CA LEU A 91 1.45 22.56 -8.21
C LEU A 91 0.64 21.39 -8.78
N TYR A 92 0.96 21.00 -10.00
CA TYR A 92 0.36 19.86 -10.69
C TYR A 92 1.48 18.96 -11.19
N PHE A 93 1.53 17.73 -10.68
CA PHE A 93 2.46 16.73 -11.19
C PHE A 93 1.81 16.01 -12.35
N ASP A 94 2.52 15.82 -13.46
CA ASP A 94 1.97 15.08 -14.60
C ASP A 94 1.58 13.66 -14.19
N TYR A 95 2.49 12.94 -13.53
CA TYR A 95 2.20 11.64 -12.93
C TYR A 95 2.86 11.47 -11.56
N LEU A 96 2.07 11.01 -10.59
CA LEU A 96 2.53 10.60 -9.27
C LEU A 96 2.22 9.13 -9.00
N GLY A 97 3.26 8.30 -9.03
CA GLY A 97 3.20 6.89 -8.69
C GLY A 97 3.23 6.69 -7.19
N VAL A 98 2.25 5.95 -6.66
CA VAL A 98 2.06 5.75 -5.23
C VAL A 98 2.14 4.27 -4.83
N SER A 99 2.56 4.03 -3.59
CA SER A 99 2.55 2.71 -2.97
C SER A 99 1.12 2.27 -2.60
N ARG A 100 0.95 1.03 -2.10
CA ARG A 100 -0.35 0.56 -1.59
C ARG A 100 -0.88 1.45 -0.45
N GLN A 101 0.03 2.04 0.31
CA GLN A 101 -0.26 2.96 1.40
C GLN A 101 -0.50 4.40 0.92
N ARG A 102 -0.46 4.64 -0.39
CA ARG A 102 -0.56 5.97 -1.03
C ARG A 102 0.65 6.89 -0.81
N ALA A 103 1.72 6.41 -0.18
CA ALA A 103 2.98 7.14 -0.10
C ALA A 103 3.60 7.35 -1.50
N PRO A 104 4.10 8.55 -1.83
CA PRO A 104 4.67 8.85 -3.14
C PRO A 104 5.97 8.09 -3.35
N THR A 105 6.13 7.50 -4.54
CA THR A 105 7.27 6.61 -4.87
C THR A 105 7.94 7.00 -6.19
N LEU A 106 7.16 7.36 -7.21
CA LEU A 106 7.65 7.73 -8.53
C LEU A 106 7.04 9.07 -8.92
N LEU A 107 7.86 10.03 -9.32
CA LEU A 107 7.40 11.26 -9.96
C LEU A 107 7.81 11.22 -11.44
N VAL A 108 6.87 11.46 -12.36
CA VAL A 108 7.18 11.57 -13.79
C VAL A 108 6.66 12.89 -14.31
N GLU A 109 7.57 13.68 -14.87
CA GLU A 109 7.29 14.91 -15.58
C GLU A 109 7.32 14.64 -17.09
N ALA A 110 6.25 15.01 -17.77
CA ALA A 110 6.10 14.85 -19.20
C ALA A 110 6.41 16.17 -19.94
N LYS A 111 6.91 16.03 -21.17
CA LYS A 111 7.12 17.14 -22.11
C LYS A 111 6.61 16.74 -23.49
N GLY A 112 6.38 17.72 -24.36
CA GLY A 112 6.03 17.48 -25.77
C GLY A 112 7.17 16.78 -26.50
N ALA A 113 6.87 15.92 -27.47
CA ALA A 113 7.90 15.13 -28.17
C ALA A 113 8.94 15.96 -28.94
N ASP A 114 8.68 17.24 -29.20
CA ASP A 114 9.63 18.16 -29.84
C ASP A 114 10.56 18.86 -28.85
N SER A 115 10.29 18.72 -27.55
CA SER A 115 11.14 19.23 -26.49
C SER A 115 12.55 18.67 -26.62
N VAL A 116 13.55 19.56 -26.65
CA VAL A 116 14.96 19.18 -26.79
C VAL A 116 15.52 18.56 -25.51
N SER A 117 16.40 17.59 -25.67
CA SER A 117 17.12 16.97 -24.55
C SER A 117 18.13 17.94 -23.91
N ALA A 118 18.58 17.62 -22.69
CA ALA A 118 19.49 18.48 -21.94
C ALA A 118 20.83 18.61 -22.66
N ARG A 119 21.27 19.84 -22.93
CA ARG A 119 22.54 20.12 -23.59
C ARG A 119 23.08 21.52 -23.27
N PRO A 120 24.37 21.78 -23.47
CA PRO A 120 24.91 23.13 -23.44
C PRO A 120 24.35 23.99 -24.59
N PRO A 121 24.22 25.32 -24.45
CA PRO A 121 23.65 26.18 -25.48
C PRO A 121 24.33 26.18 -26.86
N ARG A 122 25.60 25.74 -26.94
CA ARG A 122 26.42 25.76 -28.16
C ARG A 122 26.78 24.37 -28.67
N GLU A 123 26.23 23.33 -28.06
CA GLU A 123 26.50 21.95 -28.45
C GLU A 123 25.19 21.30 -28.87
N ASP A 124 25.20 20.68 -30.04
CA ASP A 124 24.10 19.84 -30.50
C ASP A 124 24.43 18.38 -30.19
N ASN A 125 23.43 17.61 -29.77
CA ASN A 125 23.50 16.17 -29.55
C ASN A 125 24.70 15.72 -28.69
N ILE A 126 24.52 15.71 -27.37
CA ILE A 126 25.51 15.14 -26.44
C ILE A 126 25.23 13.67 -26.14
N SER A 127 26.27 12.91 -25.80
CA SER A 127 26.13 11.52 -25.37
C SER A 127 25.43 11.41 -24.01
N ALA A 128 24.84 10.25 -23.72
CA ALA A 128 24.18 9.99 -22.44
C ALA A 128 25.10 10.24 -21.22
N PRO A 129 26.36 9.74 -21.15
CA PRO A 129 27.25 10.04 -20.02
C PRO A 129 27.54 11.53 -19.85
N ARG A 130 27.75 12.25 -20.96
CA ARG A 130 27.98 13.70 -20.93
C ARG A 130 26.76 14.46 -20.45
N MET A 131 25.56 14.00 -20.81
CA MET A 131 24.30 14.56 -20.31
C MET A 131 24.13 14.35 -18.81
N SER A 132 24.50 13.17 -18.29
CA SER A 132 24.48 12.89 -16.86
C SER A 132 25.40 13.82 -16.06
N GLU A 133 26.63 14.04 -16.54
CA GLU A 133 27.58 15.01 -15.95
C GLU A 133 27.01 16.43 -15.97
N LEU A 134 26.50 16.86 -17.12
CA LEU A 134 25.92 18.19 -17.30
C LEU A 134 24.75 18.45 -16.33
N LEU A 135 23.87 17.47 -16.17
CA LEU A 135 22.72 17.58 -15.27
C LEU A 135 23.15 17.58 -13.81
N SER A 136 24.14 16.78 -13.44
CA SER A 136 24.73 16.81 -12.10
C SER A 136 25.30 18.19 -11.78
N GLU A 137 26.14 18.74 -12.66
CA GLU A 137 26.72 20.08 -12.51
C GLU A 137 25.64 21.18 -12.48
N ALA A 138 24.61 21.06 -13.32
CA ALA A 138 23.51 22.01 -13.36
C ALA A 138 22.73 22.02 -12.04
N LEU A 139 22.48 20.86 -11.44
CA LEU A 139 21.81 20.75 -10.14
C LEU A 139 22.64 21.35 -9.01
N VAL A 140 23.96 21.16 -9.01
CA VAL A 140 24.84 21.83 -8.03
C VAL A 140 24.73 23.34 -8.15
N LYS A 141 24.85 23.88 -9.37
CA LYS A 141 24.75 25.32 -9.61
C LYS A 141 23.38 25.87 -9.22
N LEU A 142 22.30 25.14 -9.49
CA LEU A 142 20.96 25.50 -9.04
C LEU A 142 20.82 25.52 -7.51
N LYS A 143 21.55 24.67 -6.78
CA LYS A 143 21.55 24.66 -5.32
C LYS A 143 22.35 25.83 -4.73
N THR A 144 23.47 26.20 -5.35
CA THR A 144 24.32 27.32 -4.91
C THR A 144 23.82 28.69 -5.39
N GLY A 145 22.86 28.73 -6.30
CA GLY A 145 22.37 29.97 -6.91
C GLY A 145 23.20 30.45 -8.11
N ASP A 146 24.17 29.64 -8.56
CA ASP A 146 24.99 29.91 -9.74
C ASP A 146 24.24 29.62 -11.04
N LYS A 147 24.71 30.22 -12.14
CA LYS A 147 24.11 30.03 -13.47
C LYS A 147 24.48 28.65 -14.05
N PRO A 148 23.51 27.74 -14.30
CA PRO A 148 23.80 26.44 -14.88
C PRO A 148 24.27 26.53 -16.34
N GLY A 149 25.09 25.58 -16.77
CA GLY A 149 25.63 25.49 -18.14
C GLY A 149 24.71 24.84 -19.17
N VAL A 150 23.43 24.64 -18.84
CA VAL A 150 22.41 23.97 -19.67
C VAL A 150 21.45 25.00 -20.28
N LEU A 151 20.68 24.59 -21.29
CA LEU A 151 19.62 25.43 -21.89
C LEU A 151 18.70 26.06 -20.83
N ALA A 152 18.24 27.29 -21.09
CA ALA A 152 17.39 28.03 -20.15
C ALA A 152 16.07 27.31 -19.82
N GLN A 153 15.45 26.62 -20.80
CA GLN A 153 14.27 25.79 -20.56
C GLN A 153 14.55 24.65 -19.57
N TRP A 154 15.72 24.04 -19.65
CA TRP A 154 16.15 22.98 -18.74
C TRP A 154 16.44 23.51 -17.34
N VAL A 155 16.96 24.73 -17.24
CA VAL A 155 17.08 25.44 -15.95
C VAL A 155 15.70 25.60 -15.29
N ALA A 156 14.66 25.93 -16.07
CA ALA A 156 13.29 26.02 -15.55
C ALA A 156 12.78 24.63 -15.11
N TRP A 157 12.86 23.62 -15.98
CA TRP A 157 12.37 22.27 -15.65
C TRP A 157 13.06 21.65 -14.44
N LEU A 158 14.38 21.83 -14.27
CA LEU A 158 15.09 21.36 -13.09
C LEU A 158 14.67 22.09 -11.82
N LYS A 159 14.31 23.38 -11.90
CA LYS A 159 13.74 24.13 -10.77
C LYS A 159 12.33 23.65 -10.43
N ASP A 160 11.50 23.36 -11.43
CA ASP A 160 10.16 22.84 -11.23
C ASP A 160 10.22 21.47 -10.54
N LEU A 161 11.06 20.54 -11.04
CA LEU A 161 11.30 19.25 -10.40
C LEU A 161 11.80 19.40 -8.95
N ARG A 162 12.72 20.34 -8.69
CA ARG A 162 13.18 20.61 -7.33
C ARG A 162 12.04 21.08 -6.43
N THR A 163 11.19 22.00 -6.92
CA THR A 163 10.01 22.49 -6.21
C THR A 163 9.02 21.36 -5.93
N TYR A 164 8.79 20.47 -6.91
CA TYR A 164 7.91 19.32 -6.76
C TYR A 164 8.40 18.37 -5.66
N VAL A 165 9.68 17.98 -5.70
CA VAL A 165 10.28 17.12 -4.67
C VAL A 165 10.26 17.80 -3.30
N ALA A 166 10.51 19.11 -3.25
CA ALA A 166 10.51 19.88 -2.00
C ALA A 166 9.10 20.02 -1.38
N SER A 167 8.04 20.02 -2.20
CA SER A 167 6.65 20.18 -1.73
C SER A 167 6.10 19.02 -0.90
N PHE A 168 6.74 17.84 -0.96
CA PHE A 168 6.36 16.70 -0.13
C PHE A 168 6.80 16.88 1.33
N SER A 169 6.04 16.29 2.26
CA SER A 169 6.45 16.20 3.66
C SER A 169 7.78 15.45 3.82
N GLU A 170 8.49 15.62 4.92
CA GLU A 170 9.74 14.90 5.16
C GLU A 170 9.56 13.37 5.09
N ALA A 171 8.46 12.87 5.66
CA ALA A 171 8.10 11.45 5.61
C ALA A 171 7.87 10.97 4.17
N ASP A 172 7.08 11.71 3.39
CA ASP A 172 6.78 11.38 1.99
C ASP A 172 8.01 11.50 1.08
N ARG A 173 8.88 12.48 1.31
CA ARG A 173 10.15 12.61 0.58
C ARG A 173 11.03 11.37 0.74
N SER A 174 11.04 10.77 1.92
CA SER A 174 11.83 9.56 2.20
C SER A 174 11.32 8.32 1.44
N THR A 175 10.05 8.31 1.04
CA THR A 175 9.45 7.22 0.27
C THR A 175 9.69 7.36 -1.23
N LEU A 176 9.92 8.57 -1.74
CA LEU A 176 10.18 8.84 -3.15
C LEU A 176 11.47 8.14 -3.62
N LYS A 177 11.33 7.17 -4.53
CA LYS A 177 12.44 6.35 -5.04
C LYS A 177 12.98 6.84 -6.36
N ARG A 178 12.16 7.45 -7.22
CA ARG A 178 12.57 7.90 -8.55
C ARG A 178 11.90 9.22 -8.92
N VAL A 179 12.64 10.05 -9.61
CA VAL A 179 12.12 11.18 -10.38
C VAL A 179 12.50 10.96 -11.83
N VAL A 180 11.56 11.13 -12.74
CA VAL A 180 11.72 10.93 -14.16
C VAL A 180 11.26 12.18 -14.88
N ILE A 181 11.99 12.59 -15.91
CA ILE A 181 11.53 13.58 -16.88
C ILE A 181 11.72 13.02 -18.28
N THR A 182 10.71 13.17 -19.14
CA THR A 182 10.72 12.56 -20.46
C THR A 182 9.87 13.33 -21.47
N ALA A 183 10.34 13.37 -22.72
CA ALA A 183 9.55 13.78 -23.89
C ALA A 183 9.16 12.57 -24.77
N GLY A 184 9.31 11.34 -24.24
CA GLY A 184 9.19 10.10 -25.01
C GLY A 184 10.36 9.84 -25.98
N ARG A 185 10.94 10.87 -26.60
CA ARG A 185 12.13 10.75 -27.47
C ARG A 185 13.45 10.68 -26.72
N TRP A 186 13.48 11.23 -25.51
CA TRP A 186 14.55 11.08 -24.54
C TRP A 186 13.94 10.80 -23.17
N LEU A 187 14.74 10.23 -22.28
CA LEU A 187 14.33 9.83 -20.94
C LEU A 187 15.47 10.10 -19.96
N ILE A 188 15.17 10.73 -18.84
CA ILE A 188 16.13 10.96 -17.76
C ILE A 188 15.53 10.43 -16.46
N ILE A 189 16.28 9.58 -15.76
CA ILE A 189 15.90 8.96 -14.49
C ILE A 189 16.89 9.37 -13.42
N PHE A 190 16.41 10.06 -12.38
CA PHE A 190 17.16 10.34 -11.17
C PHE A 190 16.93 9.20 -10.17
N ARG A 191 17.98 8.41 -9.92
CA ARG A 191 17.91 7.23 -9.06
C ARG A 191 17.77 7.58 -7.58
N ASN A 192 18.35 8.70 -7.15
CA ASN A 192 18.23 9.22 -5.78
C ASN A 192 17.73 10.68 -5.80
N PRO A 193 16.40 10.90 -5.72
CA PRO A 193 15.80 12.23 -5.78
C PRO A 193 16.26 13.17 -4.67
N LEU A 194 16.50 12.67 -3.45
CA LEU A 194 16.90 13.53 -2.33
C LEU A 194 18.30 14.08 -2.54
N THR A 195 19.26 13.24 -2.93
CA THR A 195 20.61 13.71 -3.29
C THR A 195 20.58 14.62 -4.52
N ALA A 196 19.73 14.32 -5.51
CA ALA A 196 19.60 15.14 -6.72
C ALA A 196 19.06 16.55 -6.43
N PHE A 197 17.97 16.68 -5.67
CA PHE A 197 17.20 17.91 -5.60
C PHE A 197 17.19 18.61 -4.24
N ILE A 198 17.35 17.86 -3.14
CA ILE A 198 17.13 18.39 -1.77
C ILE A 198 18.45 18.60 -1.03
N ASN A 199 19.28 17.58 -0.92
CA ASN A 199 20.50 17.62 -0.11
C ASN A 199 21.53 18.55 -0.75
N ASP A 200 22.37 19.20 0.06
CA ASP A 200 23.44 20.09 -0.42
C ASP A 200 24.59 19.35 -1.14
N SER A 201 24.60 18.02 -1.09
CA SER A 201 25.59 17.19 -1.78
C SER A 201 25.48 17.30 -3.31
N CYS A 202 26.63 17.21 -3.98
CA CYS A 202 26.69 17.01 -5.42
C CYS A 202 26.10 15.63 -5.78
N PRO A 203 25.08 15.56 -6.65
CA PRO A 203 24.58 14.27 -7.11
C PRO A 203 25.62 13.57 -7.97
N ASP A 204 25.90 12.31 -7.68
CA ASP A 204 26.74 11.46 -8.51
C ASP A 204 26.12 11.35 -9.91
N SER A 205 26.88 11.66 -10.97
CA SER A 205 26.40 11.56 -12.35
C SER A 205 26.03 10.13 -12.73
N THR A 206 26.62 9.11 -12.09
CA THR A 206 26.27 7.70 -12.29
C THR A 206 24.88 7.33 -11.76
N GLU A 207 24.28 8.19 -10.92
CA GLU A 207 22.91 8.04 -10.41
C GLU A 207 21.87 8.80 -11.26
N ILE A 208 22.32 9.45 -12.34
CA ILE A 208 21.47 10.14 -13.32
C ILE A 208 21.54 9.35 -14.64
N HIS A 209 20.52 8.55 -14.93
CA HIS A 209 20.48 7.73 -16.14
C HIS A 209 19.82 8.50 -17.27
N CYS A 210 20.60 8.84 -18.29
CA CYS A 210 20.13 9.55 -19.48
C CYS A 210 20.03 8.59 -20.68
N TYR A 211 18.96 8.74 -21.46
CA TYR A 211 18.75 8.07 -22.73
C TYR A 211 18.37 9.14 -23.75
N VAL A 212 19.19 9.32 -24.78
CA VAL A 212 19.11 10.53 -25.62
C VAL A 212 18.32 10.34 -26.92
N SER A 213 17.85 9.11 -27.19
CA SER A 213 17.05 8.79 -28.37
C SER A 213 16.09 7.60 -28.15
N PRO A 214 15.05 7.44 -28.98
CA PRO A 214 14.18 6.25 -28.93
C PRO A 214 14.94 4.94 -29.18
N ALA A 215 15.96 4.97 -30.03
CA ALA A 215 16.80 3.80 -30.33
C ALA A 215 17.57 3.35 -29.07
N GLU A 216 18.14 4.29 -28.33
CA GLU A 216 18.84 4.00 -27.07
C GLU A 216 17.88 3.51 -25.99
N ILE A 217 16.67 4.10 -25.88
CA ILE A 217 15.62 3.63 -24.96
C ILE A 217 15.25 2.16 -25.25
N LEU A 218 15.09 1.79 -26.53
CA LEU A 218 14.83 0.41 -26.93
C LEU A 218 16.01 -0.52 -26.65
N GLU A 219 17.23 -0.09 -26.96
CA GLU A 219 18.44 -0.90 -26.73
C GLU A 219 18.65 -1.18 -25.23
N ARG A 220 18.45 -0.15 -24.39
CA ARG A 220 18.69 -0.21 -22.94
C ARG A 220 17.42 -0.46 -22.12
N HIS A 221 16.35 -0.99 -22.74
CA HIS A 221 15.07 -1.25 -22.08
C HIS A 221 15.18 -2.08 -20.79
N ARG A 222 16.15 -3.01 -20.72
CA ARG A 222 16.38 -3.85 -19.52
C ARG A 222 16.80 -3.02 -18.31
N GLU A 223 17.62 -2.01 -18.53
CA GLU A 223 18.08 -1.09 -17.50
C GLU A 223 16.93 -0.20 -17.02
N ILE A 224 16.16 0.36 -17.96
CA ILE A 224 14.97 1.16 -17.67
C ILE A 224 13.96 0.36 -16.85
N TYR A 225 13.69 -0.88 -17.25
CA TYR A 225 12.83 -1.80 -16.49
C TYR A 225 13.38 -2.02 -15.07
N SER A 226 14.67 -2.28 -14.92
CA SER A 226 15.31 -2.47 -13.61
C SER A 226 15.18 -1.23 -12.70
N LEU A 227 15.20 -0.03 -13.30
CA LEU A 227 15.14 1.25 -12.61
C LEU A 227 13.71 1.68 -12.25
N LEU A 228 12.70 1.36 -13.06
CA LEU A 228 11.37 1.95 -12.99
C LEU A 228 10.22 0.97 -12.74
N ASP A 229 10.40 -0.34 -12.96
CA ASP A 229 9.32 -1.31 -12.76
C ASP A 229 8.77 -1.21 -11.33
N ARG A 230 7.45 -1.06 -11.21
CA ARG A 230 6.79 -0.80 -9.92
C ARG A 230 7.18 -1.82 -8.85
N ARG A 231 7.28 -3.09 -9.22
CA ARG A 231 7.60 -4.21 -8.32
C ARG A 231 9.04 -4.19 -7.79
N ARG A 232 9.91 -3.39 -8.41
CA ARG A 232 11.29 -3.16 -7.96
C ARG A 232 11.40 -1.92 -7.08
N LEU A 233 10.43 -1.01 -7.17
CA LEU A 233 10.41 0.24 -6.40
C LEU A 233 9.57 0.16 -5.13
N ILE A 234 8.48 -0.61 -5.17
CA ILE A 234 7.59 -0.79 -4.02
C ILE A 234 7.31 -2.28 -3.77
N ASP A 235 6.88 -2.56 -2.55
CA ASP A 235 6.37 -3.86 -2.21
C ASP A 235 4.93 -4.03 -2.75
N THR A 236 4.81 -4.79 -3.83
CA THR A 236 3.52 -5.09 -4.46
C THR A 236 2.88 -6.38 -3.95
N LEU A 237 3.56 -7.15 -3.10
CA LEU A 237 3.08 -8.46 -2.67
C LEU A 237 1.82 -8.30 -1.79
N PRO A 238 0.77 -9.11 -2.01
CA PRO A 238 -0.42 -9.06 -1.17
C PRO A 238 -0.11 -9.53 0.25
N LEU A 239 -0.93 -9.09 1.21
CA LEU A 239 -0.84 -9.57 2.59
C LEU A 239 -1.18 -11.05 2.67
N THR A 240 -2.22 -11.46 1.97
CA THR A 240 -2.72 -12.83 1.87
C THR A 240 -2.34 -13.45 0.54
N MET A 241 -2.01 -14.74 0.52
CA MET A 241 -1.64 -15.48 -0.67
C MET A 241 -2.01 -16.95 -0.52
N THR A 242 -2.29 -17.63 -1.63
CA THR A 242 -2.39 -19.09 -1.66
C THR A 242 -1.00 -19.72 -1.46
N LEU A 243 -0.94 -21.02 -1.15
CA LEU A 243 0.33 -21.75 -1.07
C LEU A 243 1.12 -21.68 -2.40
N GLY A 244 0.44 -21.80 -3.53
CA GLY A 244 1.09 -21.73 -4.84
C GLY A 244 1.75 -20.38 -5.12
N GLU A 245 1.11 -19.28 -4.72
CA GLU A 245 1.67 -17.93 -4.83
C GLU A 245 2.83 -17.72 -3.84
N ALA A 246 2.68 -18.21 -2.60
CA ALA A 246 3.72 -18.13 -1.58
C ALA A 246 5.03 -18.79 -2.04
N LEU A 247 4.94 -19.97 -2.65
CA LEU A 247 6.11 -20.70 -3.16
C LEU A 247 6.82 -19.99 -4.32
N GLN A 248 6.16 -19.04 -5.00
CA GLN A 248 6.77 -18.27 -6.08
C GLN A 248 7.58 -17.06 -5.58
N VAL A 249 7.27 -16.56 -4.38
CA VAL A 249 7.78 -15.26 -3.90
C VAL A 249 8.54 -15.35 -2.57
N LEU A 250 8.18 -16.30 -1.71
CA LEU A 250 8.85 -16.49 -0.42
C LEU A 250 10.03 -17.43 -0.59
N LYS A 251 11.20 -16.97 -0.12
CA LYS A 251 12.38 -17.81 0.00
C LYS A 251 12.36 -18.51 1.36
N PRO A 252 12.47 -19.85 1.42
CA PRO A 252 12.49 -20.61 2.67
C PRO A 252 13.43 -20.04 3.75
N GLU A 253 14.64 -19.67 3.36
CA GLU A 253 15.70 -19.16 4.23
C GLU A 253 15.42 -17.75 4.77
N ALA A 254 14.55 -16.99 4.11
CA ALA A 254 14.17 -15.65 4.54
C ALA A 254 13.03 -15.66 5.59
N VAL A 255 12.33 -16.79 5.74
CA VAL A 255 11.30 -16.95 6.78
C VAL A 255 11.99 -17.06 8.13
N THR A 256 11.59 -16.28 9.12
CA THR A 256 12.25 -16.23 10.44
C THR A 256 11.35 -16.73 11.55
N GLN A 257 10.04 -16.50 11.41
CA GLN A 257 9.03 -16.89 12.39
C GLN A 257 7.74 -17.28 11.68
N ALA A 258 6.93 -18.07 12.36
CA ALA A 258 5.60 -18.44 11.92
C ALA A 258 4.59 -18.30 13.07
N TYR A 259 3.38 -17.92 12.71
CA TYR A 259 2.25 -17.73 13.60
C TYR A 259 1.02 -18.35 12.93
N ARG A 260 0.11 -18.88 13.73
CA ARG A 260 -1.23 -19.23 13.28
C ARG A 260 -2.07 -17.97 13.13
N GLY A 261 -3.04 -18.07 12.25
CA GLY A 261 -4.01 -17.02 12.00
C GLY A 261 -5.18 -17.56 11.19
N MET A 262 -6.08 -16.65 10.83
CA MET A 262 -7.16 -16.93 9.91
C MET A 262 -7.57 -15.67 9.15
N VAL A 263 -8.12 -15.84 7.96
CA VAL A 263 -8.91 -14.80 7.32
C VAL A 263 -10.37 -14.97 7.74
N VAL A 264 -10.95 -13.91 8.29
CA VAL A 264 -12.36 -13.82 8.64
C VAL A 264 -13.04 -12.92 7.63
N ALA A 265 -14.00 -13.48 6.89
CA ALA A 265 -14.78 -12.76 5.89
C ALA A 265 -16.25 -12.73 6.29
N THR A 266 -16.81 -11.55 6.50
CA THR A 266 -18.26 -11.38 6.70
C THR A 266 -18.91 -11.03 5.36
N ARG A 267 -20.03 -11.70 5.04
CA ARG A 267 -20.85 -11.44 3.85
C ARG A 267 -22.31 -11.29 4.29
N MET A 268 -22.99 -10.27 3.80
CA MET A 268 -24.43 -10.11 3.99
C MET A 268 -25.15 -10.96 2.95
N THR A 269 -26.10 -11.79 3.38
CA THR A 269 -26.90 -12.67 2.52
C THR A 269 -28.37 -12.55 2.88
N GLY A 270 -29.27 -12.98 1.99
CA GLY A 270 -30.71 -12.90 2.18
C GLY A 270 -31.37 -11.91 1.20
N GLY A 271 -32.66 -11.64 1.39
CA GLY A 271 -33.37 -10.64 0.59
C GLY A 271 -33.10 -9.23 1.10
N ARG A 272 -33.21 -8.21 0.24
CA ARG A 272 -32.91 -6.79 0.57
C ARG A 272 -33.59 -6.22 1.82
N ARG A 273 -34.69 -6.83 2.30
CA ARG A 273 -35.43 -6.44 3.51
C ARG A 273 -35.21 -7.38 4.71
N SER A 274 -34.37 -8.40 4.55
CA SER A 274 -34.06 -9.43 5.54
C SER A 274 -32.65 -9.97 5.25
N GLU A 275 -31.69 -9.05 5.25
CA GLU A 275 -30.28 -9.41 5.12
C GLU A 275 -29.72 -9.82 6.47
N PHE A 276 -28.84 -10.82 6.47
CA PHE A 276 -28.17 -11.30 7.67
C PHE A 276 -26.73 -11.67 7.35
N PRO A 277 -25.79 -11.49 8.30
CA PRO A 277 -24.40 -11.84 8.08
C PRO A 277 -24.18 -13.35 8.08
N HIS A 278 -23.26 -13.79 7.25
CA HIS A 278 -22.55 -15.06 7.34
C HIS A 278 -21.06 -14.77 7.50
N ARG A 279 -20.41 -15.50 8.39
CA ARG A 279 -18.98 -15.36 8.61
C ARG A 279 -18.25 -16.64 8.23
N VAL A 280 -17.30 -16.46 7.33
CA VAL A 280 -16.47 -17.50 6.75
C VAL A 280 -15.07 -17.37 7.32
N VAL A 281 -14.46 -18.50 7.70
CA VAL A 281 -13.16 -18.56 8.35
C VAL A 281 -12.24 -19.46 7.52
N TYR A 282 -11.12 -18.89 7.09
CA TYR A 282 -10.09 -19.59 6.33
C TYR A 282 -8.82 -19.68 7.18
N PRO A 283 -8.30 -20.89 7.49
CA PRO A 283 -7.01 -21.04 8.16
C PRO A 283 -5.90 -20.31 7.40
N ALA A 284 -5.00 -19.66 8.14
CA ALA A 284 -3.86 -18.97 7.57
C ALA A 284 -2.59 -19.22 8.39
N LEU A 285 -1.49 -19.54 7.70
CA LEU A 285 -0.16 -19.56 8.31
C LEU A 285 0.53 -18.22 8.03
N VAL A 286 0.76 -17.44 9.08
CA VAL A 286 1.39 -16.13 8.99
C VAL A 286 2.89 -16.28 9.15
N LEU A 287 3.65 -15.89 8.14
CA LEU A 287 5.09 -16.04 8.05
C LEU A 287 5.75 -14.67 8.06
N LEU A 288 6.75 -14.50 8.94
CA LEU A 288 7.62 -13.33 8.93
C LEU A 288 8.79 -13.59 8.00
N SER A 289 8.87 -12.87 6.88
CA SER A 289 9.92 -13.01 5.87
C SER A 289 10.43 -11.65 5.40
N GLY A 290 11.75 -11.46 5.38
CA GLY A 290 12.36 -10.20 4.92
C GLY A 290 11.91 -8.95 5.70
N GLY A 291 11.52 -9.10 6.96
CA GLY A 291 11.02 -8.00 7.80
C GLY A 291 9.54 -7.62 7.56
N ARG A 292 8.79 -8.46 6.83
CA ARG A 292 7.34 -8.31 6.56
C ARG A 292 6.57 -9.57 6.90
N ALA A 293 5.32 -9.42 7.37
CA ALA A 293 4.39 -10.53 7.55
C ALA A 293 3.56 -10.81 6.29
N PHE A 294 3.46 -12.09 5.94
CA PHE A 294 2.62 -12.63 4.86
C PHE A 294 1.74 -13.75 5.41
N ALA A 295 0.50 -13.85 4.99
CA ALA A 295 -0.41 -14.92 5.35
C ALA A 295 -0.60 -15.88 4.18
N VAL A 296 -0.17 -17.13 4.35
CA VAL A 296 -0.49 -18.22 3.43
C VAL A 296 -1.84 -18.79 3.84
N VAL A 297 -2.87 -18.60 3.02
CA VAL A 297 -4.28 -18.87 3.36
C VAL A 297 -4.79 -20.09 2.60
N ASP A 298 -5.55 -20.95 3.29
CA ASP A 298 -6.26 -22.07 2.68
C ASP A 298 -7.62 -21.62 2.15
N TYR A 299 -7.64 -20.96 0.98
CA TYR A 299 -8.87 -20.62 0.25
C TYR A 299 -9.53 -21.86 -0.39
N ASN A 300 -9.82 -22.86 0.44
CA ASN A 300 -10.46 -24.07 -0.01
C ASN A 300 -11.92 -23.79 -0.45
N PRO A 301 -12.49 -24.62 -1.34
CA PRO A 301 -13.85 -24.43 -1.83
C PRO A 301 -14.93 -24.75 -0.79
N ASN A 302 -14.58 -25.41 0.32
CA ASN A 302 -15.49 -25.83 1.40
C ASN A 302 -15.09 -25.14 2.71
N PRO A 303 -15.25 -23.81 2.81
CA PRO A 303 -14.71 -23.07 3.93
C PRO A 303 -15.48 -23.35 5.22
N ALA A 304 -14.84 -23.05 6.35
CA ALA A 304 -15.48 -23.19 7.65
C ALA A 304 -16.40 -21.99 7.90
N PHE A 305 -17.63 -22.26 8.33
CA PHE A 305 -18.59 -21.21 8.70
C PHE A 305 -18.64 -21.11 10.22
N GLU A 306 -18.45 -19.89 10.74
CA GLU A 306 -18.61 -19.66 12.16
C GLU A 306 -20.09 -19.93 12.54
N PRO A 307 -20.35 -20.80 13.52
CA PRO A 307 -21.72 -21.07 13.94
C PRO A 307 -22.31 -19.86 14.64
N ARG A 308 -23.62 -19.64 14.45
CA ARG A 308 -24.37 -18.62 15.21
C ARG A 308 -24.59 -19.06 16.65
N GLU A 309 -24.89 -20.35 16.85
CA GLU A 309 -25.14 -20.90 18.18
C GLU A 309 -23.83 -21.11 18.95
N ALA A 310 -23.70 -20.45 20.11
CA ALA A 310 -22.54 -20.56 20.98
C ALA A 310 -22.22 -22.01 21.43
N SER A 311 -23.24 -22.86 21.55
CA SER A 311 -23.10 -24.29 21.90
C SER A 311 -22.30 -25.08 20.86
N GLN A 312 -22.34 -24.66 19.60
CA GLN A 312 -21.66 -25.33 18.49
C GLN A 312 -20.20 -24.86 18.33
N LEU A 313 -19.82 -23.76 18.99
CA LEU A 313 -18.51 -23.13 18.83
C LEU A 313 -17.34 -24.07 19.15
N ARG A 314 -17.49 -24.92 20.19
CA ARG A 314 -16.45 -25.89 20.55
C ARG A 314 -16.22 -26.93 19.44
N ALA A 315 -17.30 -27.46 18.87
CA ALA A 315 -17.22 -28.44 17.79
C ALA A 315 -16.60 -27.80 16.53
N PHE A 316 -17.02 -26.57 16.21
CA PHE A 316 -16.45 -25.79 15.13
C PHE A 316 -14.93 -25.56 15.29
N ILE A 317 -14.47 -25.14 16.48
CA ILE A 317 -13.04 -24.91 16.75
C ILE A 317 -12.25 -26.22 16.59
N ALA A 318 -12.78 -27.34 17.05
CA ALA A 318 -12.13 -28.64 16.90
C ALA A 318 -12.01 -29.06 15.43
N GLU A 319 -13.06 -28.89 14.63
CA GLU A 319 -13.04 -29.17 13.19
C GLU A 319 -12.08 -28.25 12.44
N LEU A 320 -12.13 -26.94 12.73
CA LEU A 320 -11.23 -25.95 12.15
C LEU A 320 -9.78 -26.28 12.46
N THR A 321 -9.47 -26.65 13.72
CA THR A 321 -8.13 -27.02 14.17
C THR A 321 -7.61 -28.23 13.41
N ALA A 322 -8.40 -29.29 13.27
CA ALA A 322 -7.98 -30.49 12.53
C ALA A 322 -7.64 -30.18 11.06
N LYS A 323 -8.46 -29.36 10.38
CA LYS A 323 -8.19 -28.92 9.00
C LYS A 323 -6.95 -28.02 8.92
N ALA A 324 -6.82 -27.09 9.86
CA ALA A 324 -5.76 -26.10 9.88
C ALA A 324 -4.39 -26.69 10.23
N ASP A 325 -4.33 -27.69 11.12
CA ASP A 325 -3.09 -28.41 11.45
C ASP A 325 -2.53 -29.14 10.22
N HIS A 326 -3.38 -29.86 9.49
CA HIS A 326 -2.98 -30.48 8.22
C HIS A 326 -2.50 -29.44 7.18
N PHE A 327 -3.18 -28.28 7.11
CA PHE A 327 -2.74 -27.20 6.24
C PHE A 327 -1.38 -26.63 6.65
N GLN A 328 -1.14 -26.39 7.94
CA GLN A 328 0.14 -25.94 8.48
C GLN A 328 1.27 -26.89 8.10
N GLU A 329 1.07 -28.20 8.30
CA GLU A 329 2.05 -29.22 7.91
C GLU A 329 2.35 -29.15 6.41
N ARG A 330 1.32 -29.04 5.57
CA ARG A 330 1.48 -28.90 4.11
C ARG A 330 2.30 -27.66 3.73
N VAL A 331 2.03 -26.51 4.34
CA VAL A 331 2.76 -25.26 4.05
C VAL A 331 4.21 -25.35 4.51
N LEU A 332 4.46 -25.82 5.73
CA LEU A 332 5.82 -25.94 6.28
C LEU A 332 6.66 -26.98 5.51
N ASN A 333 6.06 -28.10 5.11
CA ASN A 333 6.72 -29.09 4.25
C ASN A 333 7.07 -28.51 2.88
N ALA A 334 6.14 -27.80 2.24
CA ALA A 334 6.36 -27.21 0.91
C ALA A 334 7.43 -26.12 0.92
N LEU A 335 7.53 -25.36 2.03
CA LEU A 335 8.59 -24.37 2.23
C LEU A 335 9.89 -24.99 2.76
N ASN A 336 9.94 -26.30 3.04
CA ASN A 336 11.07 -26.95 3.71
C ASN A 336 11.47 -26.28 5.04
N ARG A 337 10.46 -25.88 5.83
CA ARG A 337 10.60 -25.17 7.10
C ARG A 337 9.88 -25.86 8.27
N ILE A 338 9.97 -27.18 8.31
CA ILE A 338 9.40 -28.01 9.39
C ILE A 338 10.02 -27.74 10.77
N ASP A 339 11.15 -27.03 10.80
CA ASP A 339 11.83 -26.53 12.01
C ASP A 339 11.04 -25.43 12.72
N LEU A 340 10.18 -24.70 12.01
CA LEU A 340 9.45 -23.57 12.57
C LEU A 340 8.42 -24.03 13.61
N ARG A 341 8.40 -23.31 14.74
CA ARG A 341 7.37 -23.40 15.78
C ARG A 341 6.49 -22.16 15.74
N MET A 342 5.22 -22.34 16.09
CA MET A 342 4.27 -21.23 16.14
C MET A 342 4.57 -20.35 17.36
N ALA A 343 4.91 -19.09 17.10
CA ALA A 343 5.17 -18.11 18.12
C ALA A 343 3.86 -17.58 18.73
N PRO A 344 3.85 -17.18 20.01
CA PRO A 344 2.67 -16.57 20.63
C PRO A 344 2.39 -15.19 20.02
N ALA A 345 1.13 -14.74 20.09
CA ALA A 345 0.73 -13.46 19.49
C ALA A 345 1.41 -12.24 20.15
N SER A 346 1.84 -12.39 21.42
CA SER A 346 2.61 -11.37 22.15
C SER A 346 3.99 -11.10 21.54
N ASP A 347 4.56 -12.08 20.83
CA ASP A 347 5.89 -11.99 20.24
C ASP A 347 5.85 -11.37 18.84
N PHE A 348 4.64 -11.10 18.32
CA PHE A 348 4.47 -10.48 17.02
C PHE A 348 5.10 -9.06 17.03
N PRO A 349 6.01 -8.75 16.10
CA PRO A 349 6.74 -7.49 16.15
C PRO A 349 5.82 -6.27 16.01
N ILE A 350 6.06 -5.25 16.85
CA ILE A 350 5.36 -3.96 16.82
C ILE A 350 5.75 -3.15 15.56
N ASN A 351 6.97 -3.36 15.05
CA ASN A 351 7.59 -2.60 13.95
C ASN A 351 7.88 -3.48 12.71
N ILE A 352 7.04 -4.48 12.40
CA ILE A 352 7.08 -5.05 11.05
C ILE A 352 6.91 -3.88 10.09
N ARG A 353 7.77 -3.74 9.07
CA ARG A 353 7.79 -2.59 8.16
C ARG A 353 6.40 -2.29 7.59
N GLU A 354 5.68 -1.47 8.30
CA GLU A 354 4.55 -0.66 7.89
C GLU A 354 5.02 0.75 8.14
N PRO A 355 5.48 1.47 7.11
CA PRO A 355 5.94 2.83 7.28
C PRO A 355 4.73 3.77 7.44
N GLU A 356 3.73 3.45 8.27
CA GLU A 356 2.57 4.30 8.52
C GLU A 356 1.97 4.10 9.92
N LEU A 357 2.61 4.71 10.91
CA LEU A 357 1.94 5.77 11.62
C LEU A 357 2.87 6.97 11.52
N GLY A 358 2.60 7.81 10.52
CA GLY A 358 3.21 9.13 10.45
C GLY A 358 3.08 9.80 11.81
N GLY A 359 4.13 10.51 12.21
CA GLY A 359 4.05 11.48 13.28
C GLY A 359 2.99 12.52 12.90
N ALA A 360 1.74 12.23 13.19
CA ALA A 360 0.70 13.23 13.29
C ALA A 360 1.13 14.11 14.46
N PHE A 361 1.61 15.31 14.13
CA PHE A 361 1.89 16.45 14.99
C PHE A 361 2.27 16.08 16.43
N ALA A 362 3.56 16.24 16.78
CA ALA A 362 3.94 16.24 18.20
C ALA A 362 2.99 17.19 18.94
N PRO A 363 2.15 16.70 19.88
CA PRO A 363 1.12 17.51 20.48
C PRO A 363 1.77 18.67 21.24
N GLU A 364 1.24 19.89 21.07
CA GLU A 364 1.79 21.05 21.78
C GLU A 364 1.79 20.81 23.29
N LEU A 365 2.87 21.22 23.95
CA LEU A 365 3.07 21.04 25.39
C LEU A 365 1.89 21.66 26.15
N GLY A 366 1.13 20.84 26.89
CA GLY A 366 -0.06 21.27 27.63
C GLY A 366 -1.40 21.12 26.89
N SER A 367 -1.40 20.67 25.63
CA SER A 367 -2.63 20.30 24.93
C SER A 367 -3.29 19.06 25.54
N THR A 368 -4.60 18.90 25.35
CA THR A 368 -5.35 17.72 25.83
C THR A 368 -4.76 16.39 25.31
N VAL A 369 -4.15 16.42 24.12
CA VAL A 369 -3.45 15.27 23.50
C VAL A 369 -2.09 15.01 24.16
N ALA A 370 -1.37 16.06 24.59
CA ALA A 370 -0.13 15.93 25.36
C ALA A 370 -0.36 15.49 26.82
N LEU A 371 -1.54 15.76 27.37
CA LEU A 371 -1.96 15.32 28.72
C LEU A 371 -2.61 13.93 28.71
N ALA A 372 -3.04 13.43 27.55
CA ALA A 372 -3.56 12.08 27.42
C ALA A 372 -2.41 11.07 27.51
N PRO A 373 -2.56 9.96 28.24
CA PRO A 373 -1.54 8.90 28.25
C PRO A 373 -1.33 8.42 26.81
N THR A 374 -0.08 8.45 26.35
CA THR A 374 0.31 7.86 25.06
C THR A 374 -0.16 6.43 25.03
N ALA A 375 -1.02 6.09 24.05
CA ALA A 375 -1.45 4.71 23.88
C ALA A 375 -0.19 3.85 23.67
N PRO A 376 -0.02 2.75 24.41
CA PRO A 376 1.14 1.89 24.23
C PRO A 376 1.20 1.42 22.78
N ASN A 377 2.39 1.50 22.17
CA ASN A 377 2.59 0.98 20.83
C ASN A 377 2.42 -0.55 20.89
N ARG A 378 1.42 -1.09 20.19
CA ARG A 378 0.99 -2.49 20.26
C ARG A 378 1.05 -3.11 18.87
N PRO A 379 1.34 -4.41 18.75
CA PRO A 379 1.31 -5.07 17.45
C PRO A 379 -0.09 -5.01 16.85
N GLN A 380 -0.17 -4.79 15.53
CA GLN A 380 -1.43 -4.86 14.79
C GLN A 380 -1.70 -6.32 14.41
N LEU A 381 -2.52 -7.00 15.22
CA LEU A 381 -2.83 -8.43 15.07
C LEU A 381 -4.06 -8.68 14.19
N VAL A 382 -4.81 -7.63 13.86
CA VAL A 382 -5.97 -7.67 12.96
C VAL A 382 -5.76 -6.67 11.85
N ARG A 383 -5.77 -7.15 10.60
CA ARG A 383 -5.43 -6.35 9.41
C ARG A 383 -6.45 -6.63 8.31
N GLN A 384 -6.93 -5.58 7.63
CA GLN A 384 -7.72 -5.78 6.42
C GLN A 384 -6.87 -6.46 5.35
N THR A 385 -7.44 -7.41 4.61
CA THR A 385 -6.69 -8.12 3.55
C THR A 385 -6.37 -7.21 2.37
N GLY A 386 -7.22 -6.19 2.14
CA GLY A 386 -7.10 -5.26 1.02
C GLY A 386 -7.54 -5.85 -0.31
N GLU A 387 -8.20 -7.01 -0.30
CA GLU A 387 -8.78 -7.64 -1.49
C GLU A 387 -9.89 -6.76 -2.07
N ARG A 388 -9.99 -6.74 -3.41
CA ARG A 388 -10.94 -5.85 -4.10
C ARG A 388 -12.37 -6.23 -3.71
N ASN A 389 -13.14 -5.24 -3.25
CA ASN A 389 -14.51 -5.40 -2.75
C ASN A 389 -14.65 -6.21 -1.44
N ALA A 390 -13.57 -6.45 -0.70
CA ALA A 390 -13.58 -7.23 0.54
C ALA A 390 -13.58 -6.33 1.80
N GLN A 391 -14.56 -5.42 1.92
CA GLN A 391 -14.60 -4.41 3.00
C GLN A 391 -14.68 -4.99 4.41
N TYR A 392 -15.25 -6.20 4.55
CA TYR A 392 -15.37 -6.92 5.83
C TYR A 392 -14.56 -8.21 5.82
N GLU A 393 -13.31 -8.12 5.36
CA GLU A 393 -12.37 -9.23 5.32
C GLU A 393 -11.05 -8.88 5.99
N PHE A 394 -10.69 -9.68 6.98
CA PHE A 394 -9.60 -9.38 7.87
C PHE A 394 -8.74 -10.62 8.11
N LEU A 395 -7.42 -10.45 8.04
CA LEU A 395 -6.45 -11.37 8.61
C LEU A 395 -6.38 -11.14 10.13
N VAL A 396 -6.56 -12.21 10.89
CA VAL A 396 -6.42 -12.24 12.34
C VAL A 396 -5.23 -13.13 12.71
N ILE A 397 -4.22 -12.55 13.35
CA ILE A 397 -2.95 -13.21 13.71
C ILE A 397 -3.04 -13.65 15.16
N THR A 398 -3.25 -14.95 15.36
CA THR A 398 -3.63 -15.53 16.65
C THR A 398 -2.47 -16.18 17.40
N GLY A 399 -1.31 -16.26 16.77
CA GLY A 399 -0.09 -16.81 17.37
C GLY A 399 -0.12 -18.33 17.40
N GLN A 400 -0.66 -18.91 18.47
CA GLN A 400 -0.66 -20.38 18.67
C GLN A 400 -2.05 -21.02 18.55
N SER A 401 -3.11 -20.21 18.55
CA SER A 401 -4.50 -20.69 18.40
C SER A 401 -4.94 -20.61 16.93
N TRP A 402 -5.91 -21.41 16.51
CA TRP A 402 -6.50 -21.32 15.15
C TRP A 402 -7.76 -20.48 15.07
N PHE A 403 -8.33 -20.09 16.22
CA PHE A 403 -9.52 -19.27 16.29
C PHE A 403 -9.37 -18.16 17.34
N TYR A 404 -10.01 -17.01 17.10
CA TYR A 404 -9.89 -15.84 18.00
C TYR A 404 -10.90 -15.85 19.15
N LYS A 405 -11.94 -16.70 19.08
CA LYS A 405 -12.86 -16.98 20.19
C LYS A 405 -12.45 -18.24 20.95
N GLU A 406 -12.54 -18.19 22.26
CA GLU A 406 -12.29 -19.33 23.15
C GLU A 406 -13.60 -20.02 23.56
N ALA A 407 -13.56 -21.35 23.65
CA ALA A 407 -14.64 -22.19 24.18
C ALA A 407 -14.05 -23.43 24.88
N PRO A 408 -14.01 -23.52 26.22
CA PRO A 408 -14.67 -22.63 27.19
C PRO A 408 -14.01 -21.24 27.31
N LEU A 409 -14.74 -20.30 27.92
CA LEU A 409 -14.24 -18.97 28.22
C LEU A 409 -13.15 -18.99 29.29
N THR A 410 -12.25 -18.00 29.25
CA THR A 410 -11.21 -17.83 30.25
C THR A 410 -11.74 -17.10 31.49
N GLY A 411 -11.54 -17.70 32.67
CA GLY A 411 -11.89 -17.11 33.97
C GLY A 411 -13.32 -17.42 34.45
N PRO A 412 -13.79 -16.75 35.52
CA PRO A 412 -15.13 -17.00 36.09
C PRO A 412 -16.26 -16.57 35.14
N GLU A 413 -17.48 -17.00 35.45
CA GLU A 413 -18.68 -16.62 34.70
C GLU A 413 -18.94 -15.11 34.81
N CYS A 414 -19.31 -14.47 33.70
CA CYS A 414 -19.57 -13.04 33.63
C CYS A 414 -21.07 -12.80 33.44
N ALA A 415 -21.69 -12.11 34.40
CA ALA A 415 -23.13 -11.84 34.39
C ALA A 415 -23.57 -10.80 33.32
N PHE A 416 -22.62 -10.15 32.65
CA PHE A 416 -22.88 -9.06 31.70
C PHE A 416 -22.99 -9.51 30.25
N HIS A 417 -23.17 -10.80 29.98
CA HIS A 417 -23.46 -11.32 28.65
C HIS A 417 -24.94 -11.12 28.25
N ASN A 418 -25.80 -10.95 29.26
CA ASN A 418 -27.24 -10.80 29.13
C ASN A 418 -27.66 -9.33 29.34
N PHE A 419 -28.35 -8.74 28.35
CA PHE A 419 -28.73 -7.33 28.37
C PHE A 419 -29.67 -6.97 29.53
N PRO A 420 -30.76 -7.73 29.81
CA PRO A 420 -31.58 -7.49 31.00
C PRO A 420 -30.79 -7.39 32.31
N ILE A 421 -29.81 -8.28 32.52
CA ILE A 421 -28.96 -8.26 33.73
C ILE A 421 -28.08 -7.01 33.75
N ALA A 422 -27.38 -6.72 32.65
CA ALA A 422 -26.52 -5.54 32.54
C ALA A 422 -27.32 -4.23 32.72
N LYS A 423 -28.53 -4.16 32.15
CA LYS A 423 -29.44 -3.01 32.28
C LYS A 423 -29.91 -2.81 33.71
N LYS A 424 -30.29 -3.89 34.41
CA LYS A 424 -30.68 -3.83 35.83
C LYS A 424 -29.53 -3.33 36.72
N ARG A 425 -28.28 -3.59 36.34
CA ARG A 425 -27.08 -3.12 37.03
C ARG A 425 -26.62 -1.72 36.58
N GLY A 426 -27.34 -1.08 35.65
CA GLY A 426 -27.05 0.29 35.21
C GLY A 426 -25.81 0.43 34.32
N VAL A 427 -25.30 -0.67 33.76
CA VAL A 427 -24.05 -0.67 32.96
C VAL A 427 -24.27 -1.03 31.49
N ALA A 428 -25.52 -1.28 31.08
CA ALA A 428 -25.86 -1.55 29.68
C ALA A 428 -26.06 -0.28 28.86
N GLY A 429 -25.98 -0.42 27.53
CA GLY A 429 -26.32 0.64 26.60
C GLY A 429 -27.83 0.87 26.51
N VAL A 430 -28.23 1.79 25.62
CA VAL A 430 -29.65 2.11 25.38
C VAL A 430 -30.40 0.91 24.80
N GLN A 431 -29.74 0.15 23.93
CA GLN A 431 -30.28 -1.03 23.24
C GLN A 431 -29.32 -2.21 23.42
N GLY A 432 -29.89 -3.41 23.62
CA GLY A 432 -29.13 -4.65 23.69
C GLY A 432 -28.88 -5.24 22.31
N ARG A 433 -27.91 -6.17 22.22
CA ARG A 433 -27.54 -6.79 20.95
C ARG A 433 -28.38 -8.04 20.65
N PHE A 434 -29.56 -7.90 20.05
CA PHE A 434 -30.42 -9.07 19.79
C PHE A 434 -30.31 -9.66 18.38
N GLU A 435 -29.48 -9.06 17.52
CA GLU A 435 -29.30 -9.47 16.13
C GLU A 435 -27.83 -9.55 15.73
N TYR A 436 -27.53 -10.48 14.83
CA TYR A 436 -26.24 -10.58 14.17
C TYR A 436 -26.11 -9.47 13.12
N VAL A 437 -24.98 -8.78 13.11
CA VAL A 437 -24.66 -7.74 12.12
C VAL A 437 -23.24 -7.93 11.58
N ALA A 438 -22.83 -7.12 10.60
CA ALA A 438 -21.54 -7.25 9.95
C ALA A 438 -20.34 -7.22 10.92
N ASP A 439 -20.40 -6.38 11.95
CA ASP A 439 -19.36 -6.14 12.96
C ASP A 439 -19.69 -6.76 14.32
N SER A 440 -20.66 -7.67 14.40
CA SER A 440 -21.01 -8.38 15.64
C SER A 440 -21.69 -9.71 15.32
N PHE A 441 -21.02 -10.83 15.59
CA PHE A 441 -21.55 -12.19 15.37
C PHE A 441 -21.85 -12.90 16.69
N THR A 442 -22.33 -12.13 17.65
CA THR A 442 -22.82 -12.56 18.95
C THR A 442 -24.06 -11.75 19.29
N THR A 443 -24.94 -12.33 20.08
CA THR A 443 -26.17 -11.73 20.58
C THR A 443 -26.22 -11.78 22.10
N SER A 444 -27.07 -10.95 22.71
CA SER A 444 -27.36 -10.95 24.13
C SER A 444 -27.76 -12.36 24.54
N ASP A 445 -27.23 -12.79 25.69
CA ASP A 445 -27.33 -14.15 26.23
C ASP A 445 -26.29 -15.14 25.68
N ASP A 446 -25.61 -14.85 24.56
CA ASP A 446 -24.47 -15.66 24.14
C ASP A 446 -23.30 -15.49 25.13
N PRO A 447 -22.64 -16.58 25.56
CA PRO A 447 -21.48 -16.50 26.44
C PRO A 447 -20.34 -15.64 25.88
N GLN A 448 -20.24 -15.49 24.56
CA GLN A 448 -19.20 -14.69 23.91
C GLN A 448 -19.57 -13.20 23.78
N ASN A 449 -20.80 -12.80 24.12
CA ASN A 449 -21.27 -11.42 24.00
C ASN A 449 -20.98 -10.59 25.25
N CYS A 450 -20.84 -9.27 25.11
CA CYS A 450 -20.68 -8.35 26.23
C CYS A 450 -21.63 -7.16 26.09
N GLU A 451 -22.52 -7.01 27.06
CA GLU A 451 -23.51 -5.92 27.15
C GLU A 451 -23.06 -4.78 28.07
N HIS A 452 -21.84 -4.81 28.59
CA HIS A 452 -21.32 -3.78 29.49
C HIS A 452 -20.82 -2.56 28.69
N ALA A 453 -21.67 -1.55 28.51
CA ALA A 453 -21.41 -0.38 27.66
C ALA A 453 -20.17 0.42 28.06
N ASP A 454 -19.90 0.61 29.36
CA ASP A 454 -18.70 1.34 29.79
C ASP A 454 -17.42 0.62 29.35
N LEU A 455 -17.40 -0.71 29.47
CA LEU A 455 -16.29 -1.53 29.02
C LEU A 455 -16.16 -1.49 27.48
N LEU A 456 -17.28 -1.51 26.74
CA LEU A 456 -17.27 -1.31 25.29
C LEU A 456 -16.69 0.06 24.92
N GLY A 457 -16.97 1.11 25.70
CA GLY A 457 -16.37 2.43 25.54
C GLY A 457 -14.86 2.42 25.72
N VAL A 458 -14.36 1.82 26.81
CA VAL A 458 -12.91 1.71 27.10
C VAL A 458 -12.19 0.87 26.04
N ARG A 459 -12.85 -0.15 25.49
CA ARG A 459 -12.29 -1.03 24.43
C ARG A 459 -11.98 -0.29 23.12
N ARG A 460 -12.66 0.82 22.81
CA ARG A 460 -12.59 1.47 21.48
C ARG A 460 -11.17 1.82 21.03
N SER A 461 -10.28 2.18 21.95
CA SER A 461 -8.91 2.58 21.64
C SER A 461 -7.87 1.46 21.76
N ARG A 462 -8.27 0.24 22.12
CA ARG A 462 -7.33 -0.84 22.49
C ARG A 462 -7.68 -2.23 21.97
N CYS A 463 -8.93 -2.47 21.59
CA CYS A 463 -9.41 -3.80 21.20
C CYS A 463 -9.00 -4.13 19.76
N GLN A 464 -8.17 -5.16 19.59
CA GLN A 464 -7.75 -5.66 18.27
C GLN A 464 -8.94 -6.15 17.43
N MET A 465 -9.96 -6.72 18.07
CA MET A 465 -11.10 -7.34 17.39
C MET A 465 -12.24 -6.36 17.05
N LEU A 466 -12.15 -5.08 17.42
CA LEU A 466 -13.29 -4.15 17.36
C LEU A 466 -13.94 -4.07 15.97
N GLN A 467 -13.13 -4.15 14.90
CA GLN A 467 -13.59 -4.06 13.50
C GLN A 467 -14.33 -5.31 13.01
N ILE A 468 -14.13 -6.46 13.67
CA ILE A 468 -14.75 -7.74 13.33
C ILE A 468 -15.89 -8.05 14.31
N GLU A 469 -15.66 -7.78 15.59
CA GLU A 469 -16.53 -8.10 16.72
C GLU A 469 -16.58 -6.97 17.77
N SER A 470 -17.52 -6.07 17.56
CA SER A 470 -17.79 -4.93 18.44
C SER A 470 -18.20 -5.37 19.85
N HIS A 471 -18.98 -6.45 19.99
CA HIS A 471 -19.52 -6.91 21.28
C HIS A 471 -18.85 -8.17 21.84
N LEU A 472 -17.76 -8.68 21.24
CA LEU A 472 -17.05 -9.85 21.78
C LEU A 472 -16.53 -9.62 23.21
N CYS A 473 -16.91 -10.48 24.13
CA CYS A 473 -16.43 -10.51 25.51
C CYS A 473 -14.91 -10.70 25.54
N CYS A 474 -14.21 -9.87 26.30
CA CYS A 474 -12.75 -9.96 26.41
C CYS A 474 -12.29 -11.32 26.95
N ARG A 475 -13.09 -12.02 27.75
CA ARG A 475 -12.79 -13.37 28.27
C ARG A 475 -13.01 -14.49 27.28
N ALA A 476 -13.77 -14.22 26.23
CA ALA A 476 -13.93 -15.13 25.11
C ALA A 476 -12.89 -14.85 24.03
N CYS A 477 -11.99 -13.88 24.19
CA CYS A 477 -11.06 -13.45 23.15
C CYS A 477 -9.62 -13.81 23.52
N ILE A 478 -8.91 -14.45 22.60
CA ILE A 478 -7.50 -14.82 22.81
C ILE A 478 -6.58 -13.61 23.02
N PHE A 479 -6.98 -12.42 22.55
CA PHE A 479 -6.20 -11.18 22.69
C PHE A 479 -6.43 -10.47 24.01
N HIS A 480 -7.14 -11.10 24.95
CA HIS A 480 -7.33 -10.60 26.31
C HIS A 480 -6.03 -10.07 26.95
N GLY A 481 -4.96 -10.88 26.94
CA GLY A 481 -3.66 -10.51 27.52
C GLY A 481 -2.83 -9.54 26.67
N VAL A 482 -3.24 -9.27 25.42
CA VAL A 482 -2.62 -8.26 24.54
C VAL A 482 -3.32 -6.91 24.69
N CYS A 483 -4.65 -6.93 24.90
CA CYS A 483 -5.46 -5.72 25.00
C CYS A 483 -5.40 -5.09 26.40
N TRP A 484 -5.08 -5.88 27.42
CA TRP A 484 -5.13 -5.49 28.83
C TRP A 484 -3.87 -5.96 29.57
N ASP A 485 -3.29 -5.06 30.36
CA ASP A 485 -2.17 -5.42 31.20
C ASP A 485 -2.66 -6.15 32.46
N ALA A 486 -1.79 -6.96 33.08
CA ALA A 486 -2.15 -7.78 34.25
C ALA A 486 -2.80 -6.97 35.40
N ALA A 487 -2.35 -5.73 35.63
CA ALA A 487 -2.92 -4.84 36.64
C ALA A 487 -4.33 -4.32 36.29
N GLU A 488 -4.64 -4.18 34.99
CA GLU A 488 -5.95 -3.74 34.50
C GLU A 488 -6.97 -4.89 34.54
N LEU A 489 -6.51 -6.13 34.31
CA LEU A 489 -7.37 -7.32 34.32
C LEU A 489 -8.14 -7.49 35.62
N GLY A 490 -7.51 -7.24 36.77
CA GLY A 490 -8.18 -7.29 38.07
C GLY A 490 -9.23 -6.18 38.28
N ARG A 491 -9.22 -5.13 37.45
CA ARG A 491 -10.19 -4.03 37.50
C ARG A 491 -11.36 -4.24 36.54
N LEU A 492 -11.27 -5.20 35.62
CA LEU A 492 -12.36 -5.47 34.69
C LEU A 492 -13.59 -5.97 35.46
N PRO A 493 -14.80 -5.53 35.07
CA PRO A 493 -16.04 -5.84 35.79
C PRO A 493 -16.39 -7.33 35.77
N CYS A 494 -15.81 -8.09 34.84
CA CYS A 494 -15.93 -9.55 34.78
C CYS A 494 -15.12 -10.27 35.87
N GLY A 495 -14.13 -9.62 36.50
CA GLY A 495 -13.20 -10.15 37.50
C GLY A 495 -13.74 -10.41 38.91
N LYS A 496 -14.98 -10.04 39.21
CA LYS A 496 -15.52 -9.96 40.58
C LYS A 496 -16.82 -10.69 40.76
#